data_AF-A0A7Y8IJB1-F1
#
_entry.id   AF-A0A7Y8IJB1-F1
#
_cell.length_a   1.000
_cell.length_b   1.000
_cell.length_c   1.000
_cell.angle_alpha   90.00
_cell.angle_beta   90.00
_cell.angle_gamma   90.00
#
_symmetry.space_group_name_H-M   'P 1'
#
loop_
_entity.id
_entity.type
_entity.pdbx_description
1 polymer ?
#
loop_
_entity_poly.entity_id
_entity_poly.type
_entity_poly.pdbx_seq_one_letter_code
_entity_poly.pdbx_strand_id
1 'polypeptide(L)'
;MVNSEERQKLKEKFRSQLLKYVDQFNAAVSTEDGDWIVKGFIDIAKNIYTISVDTKVVSKIMELLLFPKICQFAEENKYKMVLCKEQNFYPDITFVDSMNNKFAVDVKSTYRKNGKEVNGMTLGAFTGYFRDRKSKKNITFPYDEYIGHFVLGIIYSRTDKHLDERKVYRLEDLKNITSVVKDFVFFVQEKYKIATDRPGSGNTKNIGSVVKIDELINGKGPFAKLGEDVFDDYWMFYLTKDMAKAVELKDSPYRNLREYMQYKKMRMK
;
A
#
# COMPACT_ATOMS: atom_id res chain seq x y z
N MET A 1 -7.10 -3.81 -27.43
CA MET A 1 -6.88 -4.37 -26.07
C MET A 1 -5.48 -4.93 -26.05
N VAL A 2 -4.65 -4.51 -25.09
CA VAL A 2 -3.30 -5.07 -24.88
C VAL A 2 -3.47 -6.56 -24.55
N ASN A 3 -2.73 -7.45 -25.21
CA ASN A 3 -2.84 -8.89 -24.90
C ASN A 3 -2.19 -9.20 -23.53
N SER A 4 -2.47 -10.38 -22.94
CA SER A 4 -2.04 -10.68 -21.56
C SER A 4 -0.52 -10.65 -21.38
N GLU A 5 0.25 -11.11 -22.37
CA GLU A 5 1.71 -11.11 -22.33
C GLU A 5 2.29 -9.70 -22.36
N GLU A 6 1.77 -8.85 -23.25
CA GLU A 6 2.16 -7.45 -23.36
C GLU A 6 1.80 -6.69 -22.07
N ARG A 7 0.62 -6.95 -21.50
CA ARG A 7 0.20 -6.39 -20.21
C ARG A 7 1.20 -6.77 -19.10
N GLN A 8 1.62 -8.04 -19.04
CA GLN A 8 2.59 -8.48 -18.06
C GLN A 8 3.98 -7.86 -18.26
N LYS A 9 4.42 -7.68 -19.51
CA LYS A 9 5.68 -6.99 -19.82
C LYS A 9 5.65 -5.52 -19.38
N LEU A 10 4.54 -4.82 -19.62
CA LEU A 10 4.35 -3.43 -19.17
C LEU A 10 4.36 -3.32 -17.65
N LYS A 11 3.67 -4.24 -16.96
CA LYS A 11 3.67 -4.31 -15.49
C LYS A 11 5.06 -4.52 -14.92
N GLU A 12 5.81 -5.49 -15.44
CA GLU A 12 7.15 -5.79 -14.93
C GLU A 12 8.13 -4.66 -15.25
N LYS A 13 8.03 -4.04 -16.42
CA LYS A 13 8.81 -2.84 -16.76
C LYS A 13 8.56 -1.72 -15.75
N PHE A 14 7.30 -1.35 -15.53
CA PHE A 14 6.93 -0.31 -14.57
C PHE A 14 7.45 -0.62 -13.16
N ARG A 15 7.20 -1.85 -12.68
CA ARG A 15 7.68 -2.31 -11.37
C ARG A 15 9.19 -2.23 -11.25
N SER A 16 9.93 -2.71 -12.25
CA SER A 16 11.40 -2.72 -12.23
C SER A 16 11.98 -1.30 -12.23
N GLN A 17 11.33 -0.35 -12.92
CA GLN A 17 11.74 1.06 -12.90
C GLN A 17 11.49 1.66 -11.53
N LEU A 18 10.31 1.46 -10.92
CA LEU A 18 9.99 2.00 -9.61
C LEU A 18 10.85 1.37 -8.50
N LEU A 19 11.16 0.08 -8.61
CA LEU A 19 12.01 -0.64 -7.65
C LEU A 19 13.42 -0.04 -7.56
N LYS A 20 13.97 0.52 -8.65
CA LYS A 20 15.28 1.19 -8.64
C LYS A 20 15.34 2.45 -7.77
N TYR A 21 14.19 3.03 -7.41
CA TYR A 21 14.12 4.19 -6.53
C TYR A 21 13.97 3.82 -5.05
N VAL A 22 13.83 2.52 -4.72
CA VAL A 22 13.71 2.06 -3.33
C VAL A 22 14.87 2.51 -2.46
N ASP A 23 16.10 2.41 -2.94
CA ASP A 23 17.28 2.86 -2.18
C ASP A 23 17.26 4.39 -1.97
N GLN A 24 16.79 5.13 -2.99
CA GLN A 24 16.63 6.59 -2.88
C GLN A 24 15.52 6.98 -1.90
N PHE A 25 14.43 6.21 -1.84
CA PHE A 25 13.37 6.40 -0.87
C PHE A 25 13.86 6.19 0.56
N ASN A 26 14.71 5.17 0.78
CA ASN A 26 15.30 4.93 2.09
C ASN A 26 16.21 6.09 2.52
N ALA A 27 17.12 6.51 1.64
CA ALA A 27 17.99 7.66 1.89
C ALA A 27 17.22 8.98 2.10
N ALA A 28 16.00 9.10 1.56
CA ALA A 28 15.16 10.28 1.74
C ALA A 28 14.44 10.34 3.09
N VAL A 29 14.41 9.25 3.86
CA VAL A 29 13.64 9.17 5.12
C VAL A 29 14.48 8.77 6.33
N SER A 30 15.64 8.13 6.13
CA SER A 30 16.49 7.68 7.23
C SER A 30 17.86 8.36 7.24
N THR A 31 18.42 8.52 8.44
CA THR A 31 19.84 8.82 8.62
C THR A 31 20.68 7.58 8.29
N GLU A 32 22.01 7.75 8.27
CA GLU A 32 22.96 6.64 8.06
C GLU A 32 22.81 5.53 9.13
N ASP A 33 22.42 5.91 10.35
CA ASP A 33 22.18 4.99 11.47
C ASP A 33 20.79 4.31 11.41
N GLY A 34 20.00 4.57 10.37
CA GLY A 34 18.65 3.99 10.18
C GLY A 34 17.54 4.69 10.97
N ASP A 35 17.87 5.78 11.66
CA ASP A 35 16.91 6.61 12.40
C ASP A 35 16.08 7.47 11.45
N TRP A 36 14.81 7.73 11.79
CA TRP A 36 14.00 8.64 10.99
C TRP A 36 14.55 10.07 11.02
N ILE A 37 14.62 10.72 9.86
CA ILE A 37 15.12 12.10 9.76
C ILE A 37 14.17 13.12 10.37
N VAL A 38 12.87 12.81 10.46
CA VAL A 38 11.89 13.71 11.05
C VAL A 38 11.86 13.53 12.55
N LYS A 39 12.10 14.63 13.26
CA LYS A 39 12.18 14.66 14.72
C LYS A 39 10.96 15.30 15.38
N GLY A 40 10.22 16.11 14.63
CA GLY A 40 9.07 16.85 15.13
C GLY A 40 8.53 17.84 14.11
N PHE A 41 7.48 18.57 14.50
CA PHE A 41 7.03 19.77 13.79
C PHE A 41 7.65 21.00 14.44
N ILE A 42 7.99 22.01 13.64
CA ILE A 42 8.56 23.27 14.14
C ILE A 42 7.58 24.43 13.92
N ASP A 43 7.42 25.29 14.91
CA ASP A 43 6.63 26.52 14.79
C ASP A 43 7.48 27.76 14.42
N ILE A 44 6.81 28.90 14.21
CA ILE A 44 7.47 30.17 13.88
C ILE A 44 8.37 30.70 15.01
N ALA A 45 8.17 30.26 16.24
CA ALA A 45 8.99 30.58 17.40
C ALA A 45 10.18 29.61 17.55
N LYS A 46 10.35 28.67 16.61
CA LYS A 46 11.39 27.63 16.58
C LYS A 46 11.27 26.63 17.73
N ASN A 47 10.07 26.43 18.25
CA ASN A 47 9.77 25.31 19.14
C ASN A 47 9.54 24.05 18.31
N ILE A 48 10.13 22.94 18.74
CA ILE A 48 9.96 21.63 18.10
C ILE A 48 9.04 20.78 18.97
N TYR A 49 7.94 20.32 18.37
CA TYR A 49 6.94 19.44 18.98
C TYR A 49 7.16 18.02 18.47
N THR A 50 7.29 17.06 19.39
CA THR A 50 7.49 15.66 19.03
C THR A 50 6.29 15.08 18.30
N ILE A 51 6.55 14.04 17.50
CA ILE A 51 5.53 13.29 16.78
C ILE A 51 5.09 12.09 17.63
N SER A 52 3.83 11.67 17.54
CA SER A 52 3.38 10.43 18.15
C SER A 52 3.70 9.22 17.26
N VAL A 53 3.74 8.02 17.83
CA VAL A 53 3.87 6.77 17.05
C VAL A 53 2.59 6.38 16.29
N ASP A 54 1.59 7.27 16.23
CA ASP A 54 0.35 7.05 15.51
C ASP A 54 0.62 6.78 14.03
N THR A 55 0.02 5.70 13.53
CA THR A 55 0.31 5.21 12.18
C THR A 55 -0.15 6.17 11.10
N LYS A 56 -1.23 6.93 11.32
CA LYS A 56 -1.72 7.89 10.32
C LYS A 56 -0.79 9.08 10.22
N VAL A 57 -0.28 9.57 11.36
CA VAL A 57 0.70 10.67 11.39
C VAL A 57 2.00 10.26 10.69
N VAL A 58 2.57 9.12 11.09
CA VAL A 58 3.80 8.59 10.45
C VAL A 58 3.57 8.37 8.95
N SER A 59 2.45 7.73 8.56
CA SER A 59 2.15 7.47 7.14
C SER A 59 2.10 8.75 6.32
N LYS A 60 1.45 9.80 6.83
CA LYS A 60 1.30 11.03 6.07
C LYS A 60 2.61 11.77 5.90
N ILE A 61 3.44 11.81 6.94
CA ILE A 61 4.77 12.43 6.85
C ILE A 61 5.64 11.64 5.86
N MET A 62 5.62 10.31 5.91
CA MET A 62 6.36 9.47 4.95
C MET A 62 5.92 9.74 3.50
N GLU A 63 4.61 9.82 3.24
CA GLU A 63 4.08 10.18 1.92
C GLU A 63 4.65 11.53 1.43
N LEU A 64 4.67 12.55 2.29
CA LEU A 64 5.20 13.87 1.96
C LEU A 64 6.71 13.87 1.68
N LEU A 65 7.50 13.13 2.46
CA LEU A 65 8.95 13.00 2.25
C LEU A 65 9.30 12.28 0.95
N LEU A 66 8.51 11.28 0.58
CA LEU A 66 8.73 10.47 -0.62
C LEU A 66 8.28 11.20 -1.89
N PHE A 67 7.35 12.13 -1.76
CA PHE A 67 6.72 12.80 -2.89
C PHE A 67 7.72 13.40 -3.90
N PRO A 68 8.77 14.15 -3.51
CA PRO A 68 9.76 14.65 -4.46
C PRO A 68 10.49 13.55 -5.24
N LYS A 69 10.80 12.43 -4.57
CA LYS A 69 11.45 11.27 -5.22
C LYS A 69 10.50 10.52 -6.15
N ILE A 70 9.21 10.52 -5.84
CA ILE A 70 8.19 9.98 -6.73
C ILE A 70 8.01 10.87 -7.98
N CYS A 71 8.05 12.19 -7.83
CA CYS A 71 8.08 13.12 -8.97
C CYS A 71 9.31 12.88 -9.86
N GLN A 72 10.49 12.75 -9.24
CA GLN A 72 11.74 12.45 -9.95
C GLN A 72 11.63 11.14 -10.75
N PHE A 73 11.08 10.08 -10.15
CA PHE A 73 10.78 8.82 -10.85
C PHE A 73 9.91 9.04 -12.09
N ALA A 74 8.84 9.85 -11.95
CA ALA A 74 7.92 10.14 -13.05
C ALA A 74 8.64 10.82 -14.22
N GLU A 75 9.41 11.87 -13.92
CA GLU A 75 10.13 12.68 -14.91
C GLU A 75 11.18 11.87 -15.66
N GLU A 76 12.06 11.18 -14.91
CA GLU A 76 13.17 10.40 -15.49
C GLU A 76 12.68 9.22 -16.35
N ASN A 77 11.51 8.66 -16.03
CA ASN A 77 10.90 7.56 -16.78
C ASN A 77 9.80 8.00 -17.76
N LYS A 78 9.61 9.31 -17.94
CA LYS A 78 8.64 9.92 -18.89
C LYS A 78 7.19 9.50 -18.63
N TYR A 79 6.81 9.35 -17.37
CA TYR A 79 5.43 9.16 -16.97
C TYR A 79 4.77 10.50 -16.63
N LYS A 80 3.55 10.72 -17.13
CA LYS A 80 2.67 11.76 -16.59
C LYS A 80 2.13 11.28 -15.25
N MET A 81 2.40 12.03 -14.19
CA MET A 81 1.85 11.76 -12.87
C MET A 81 0.50 12.47 -12.69
N VAL A 82 -0.50 11.74 -12.22
CA VAL A 82 -1.84 12.25 -11.88
C VAL A 82 -2.12 11.90 -10.42
N LEU A 83 -2.21 12.92 -9.58
CA LEU A 83 -2.55 12.75 -8.17
C LEU A 83 -4.06 12.61 -7.99
N CYS A 84 -4.42 11.87 -6.96
CA CYS A 84 -5.79 11.79 -6.49
C CYS A 84 -6.33 13.20 -6.14
N LYS A 85 -7.44 13.61 -6.77
CA LYS A 85 -8.05 14.94 -6.57
C LYS A 85 -8.90 15.05 -5.31
N GLU A 86 -9.45 13.93 -4.86
CA GLU A 86 -10.46 13.87 -3.80
C GLU A 86 -10.00 12.96 -2.66
N GLN A 87 -10.45 13.27 -1.44
CA GLN A 87 -10.21 12.40 -0.30
C GLN A 87 -10.92 11.05 -0.51
N ASN A 88 -10.28 9.95 -0.14
CA ASN A 88 -10.82 8.57 -0.26
C ASN A 88 -10.99 8.03 -1.69
N PHE A 89 -10.31 8.62 -2.68
CA PHE A 89 -10.26 8.07 -4.04
C PHE A 89 -9.02 7.19 -4.22
N TYR A 90 -9.18 6.12 -5.00
CA TYR A 90 -8.08 5.25 -5.41
C TYR A 90 -7.55 5.64 -6.79
N PRO A 91 -6.27 5.39 -7.11
CA PRO A 91 -5.14 5.21 -6.18
C PRO A 91 -4.65 6.58 -5.66
N ASP A 92 -3.68 6.58 -4.74
CA ASP A 92 -2.97 7.80 -4.34
C ASP A 92 -2.34 8.50 -5.56
N ILE A 93 -1.70 7.72 -6.44
CA ILE A 93 -0.99 8.21 -7.62
C ILE A 93 -1.30 7.33 -8.84
N THR A 94 -1.61 7.96 -9.97
CA THR A 94 -1.66 7.30 -11.27
C THR A 94 -0.51 7.77 -12.14
N PHE A 95 0.26 6.83 -12.69
CA PHE A 95 1.24 7.10 -13.73
C PHE A 95 0.67 6.75 -15.09
N VAL A 96 0.84 7.63 -16.07
CA VAL A 96 0.40 7.43 -17.45
C VAL A 96 1.60 7.50 -18.38
N ASP A 97 1.83 6.46 -19.18
CA ASP A 97 2.93 6.46 -20.16
C ASP A 97 2.55 7.17 -21.46
N SER A 98 3.50 7.26 -22.40
CA SER A 98 3.30 7.88 -23.71
C SER A 98 2.26 7.18 -24.59
N MET A 99 1.91 5.93 -24.28
CA MET A 99 0.89 5.13 -24.97
C MET A 99 -0.47 5.17 -24.24
N ASN A 100 -0.60 6.05 -23.23
CA ASN A 100 -1.79 6.20 -22.40
C ASN A 100 -2.12 4.96 -21.52
N ASN A 101 -1.14 4.09 -21.27
CA ASN A 101 -1.27 3.01 -20.29
C ASN A 101 -1.23 3.59 -18.88
N LYS A 102 -2.16 3.16 -18.03
CA LYS A 102 -2.29 3.68 -16.65
C LYS A 102 -1.79 2.67 -15.63
N PHE A 103 -0.98 3.12 -14.68
CA PHE A 103 -0.45 2.32 -13.58
C PHE A 103 -0.88 2.97 -12.27
N ALA A 104 -1.67 2.23 -11.48
CA ALA A 104 -2.11 2.71 -10.18
C ALA A 104 -1.05 2.39 -9.13
N VAL A 105 -0.64 3.38 -8.34
CA VAL A 105 0.30 3.23 -7.22
C VAL A 105 -0.34 3.75 -5.95
N ASP A 106 -0.43 2.87 -4.96
CA ASP A 106 -0.99 3.14 -3.65
C ASP A 106 0.15 3.09 -2.63
N VAL A 107 0.37 4.17 -1.89
CA VAL A 107 1.42 4.24 -0.87
C VAL A 107 0.84 3.68 0.42
N LYS A 108 1.53 2.68 0.98
CA LYS A 108 1.06 1.98 2.18
C LYS A 108 2.19 1.80 3.16
N SER A 109 1.94 2.11 4.42
CA SER A 109 2.90 1.88 5.50
C SER A 109 2.35 0.89 6.52
N THR A 110 3.25 0.18 7.18
CA THR A 110 2.92 -0.72 8.29
C THR A 110 4.12 -0.83 9.22
N TYR A 111 3.85 -1.13 10.49
CA TYR A 111 4.90 -1.30 11.49
C TYR A 111 5.18 -2.78 11.74
N ARG A 112 6.43 -3.09 12.10
CA ARG A 112 6.83 -4.44 12.55
C ARG A 112 6.18 -4.77 13.89
N LYS A 113 5.60 -5.97 13.99
CA LYS A 113 5.19 -6.58 15.27
C LYS A 113 6.35 -7.34 15.92
N ASN A 114 7.18 -7.94 15.09
CA ASN A 114 8.39 -8.66 15.48
C ASN A 114 9.36 -8.67 14.29
N GLY A 115 10.49 -9.37 14.41
CA GLY A 115 11.52 -9.41 13.35
C GLY A 115 11.08 -10.07 12.03
N LYS A 116 9.92 -10.74 11.97
CA LYS A 116 9.44 -11.48 10.79
C LYS A 116 8.08 -11.00 10.27
N GLU A 117 7.29 -10.33 11.10
CA GLU A 117 5.90 -9.99 10.80
C GLU A 117 5.60 -8.51 11.05
N VAL A 118 4.67 -7.99 10.25
CA VAL A 118 4.10 -6.66 10.37
C VAL A 118 2.68 -6.73 10.94
N ASN A 119 2.12 -5.57 11.27
CA ASN A 119 0.71 -5.48 11.65
C ASN A 119 -0.26 -5.83 10.52
N GLY A 120 0.17 -5.69 9.26
CA GLY A 120 -0.65 -5.80 8.06
C GLY A 120 -1.04 -4.42 7.53
N MET A 121 -1.56 -4.39 6.31
CA MET A 121 -2.06 -3.18 5.65
C MET A 121 -3.37 -3.47 4.91
N THR A 122 -4.17 -2.42 4.69
CA THR A 122 -5.34 -2.47 3.82
C THR A 122 -4.92 -2.17 2.38
N LEU A 123 -5.46 -2.92 1.42
CA LEU A 123 -5.12 -2.86 0.00
C LEU A 123 -6.26 -2.27 -0.85
N GLY A 124 -7.07 -1.40 -0.24
CA GLY A 124 -8.26 -0.82 -0.85
C GLY A 124 -9.51 -1.70 -0.72
N ALA A 125 -10.66 -1.13 -1.06
CA ALA A 125 -11.96 -1.76 -0.92
C ALA A 125 -12.16 -2.88 -1.96
N PHE A 126 -12.86 -3.96 -1.57
CA PHE A 126 -13.33 -5.00 -2.51
C PHE A 126 -14.79 -4.77 -2.96
N THR A 127 -15.37 -3.61 -2.61
CA THR A 127 -16.68 -3.13 -3.03
C THR A 127 -16.56 -1.90 -3.92
N GLY A 128 -17.69 -1.31 -4.35
CA GLY A 128 -17.67 -0.07 -5.13
C GLY A 128 -16.93 -0.24 -6.47
N TYR A 129 -15.93 0.60 -6.74
CA TYR A 129 -15.12 0.56 -7.97
C TYR A 129 -14.47 -0.80 -8.26
N PHE A 130 -14.24 -1.62 -7.22
CA PHE A 130 -13.63 -2.93 -7.42
C PHE A 130 -14.63 -3.93 -8.02
N ARG A 131 -15.94 -3.79 -7.74
CA ARG A 131 -16.98 -4.64 -8.33
C ARG A 131 -17.53 -4.05 -9.62
N ASP A 132 -17.74 -2.74 -9.63
CA ASP A 132 -18.10 -1.99 -10.82
C ASP A 132 -16.83 -1.37 -11.43
N ARG A 133 -16.14 -2.16 -12.26
CA ARG A 133 -14.85 -1.80 -12.84
C ARG A 133 -14.90 -0.53 -13.71
N LYS A 134 -16.08 -0.18 -14.22
CA LYS A 134 -16.32 1.02 -15.03
C LYS A 134 -16.68 2.25 -14.20
N SER A 135 -16.89 2.08 -12.90
CA SER A 135 -17.25 3.15 -12.00
C SER A 135 -16.18 4.24 -11.96
N LYS A 136 -16.63 5.49 -11.80
CA LYS A 136 -15.77 6.64 -11.47
C LYS A 136 -15.92 7.07 -10.01
N LYS A 137 -16.71 6.31 -9.23
CA LYS A 137 -16.96 6.63 -7.82
C LYS A 137 -15.79 6.14 -6.97
N ASN A 138 -15.17 7.05 -6.20
CA ASN A 138 -14.03 6.75 -5.34
C ASN A 138 -12.80 6.20 -6.08
N ILE A 139 -12.65 6.54 -7.36
CA ILE A 139 -11.50 6.14 -8.18
C ILE A 139 -11.20 7.20 -9.25
N THR A 140 -9.91 7.44 -9.54
CA THR A 140 -9.45 8.51 -10.45
C THR A 140 -9.75 8.21 -11.92
N PHE A 141 -9.58 6.94 -12.31
CA PHE A 141 -9.97 6.39 -13.61
C PHE A 141 -10.67 5.06 -13.35
N PRO A 142 -11.57 4.58 -14.22
CA PRO A 142 -12.15 3.25 -14.10
C PRO A 142 -11.10 2.17 -13.83
N TYR A 143 -11.43 1.19 -12.98
CA TYR A 143 -10.48 0.17 -12.54
C TYR A 143 -9.95 -0.66 -13.72
N ASP A 144 -10.80 -0.95 -14.71
CA ASP A 144 -10.43 -1.72 -15.91
C ASP A 144 -9.54 -0.94 -16.91
N GLU A 145 -9.35 0.37 -16.73
CA GLU A 145 -8.42 1.17 -17.53
C GLU A 145 -6.96 1.07 -17.06
N TYR A 146 -6.70 0.49 -15.90
CA TYR A 146 -5.35 0.32 -15.39
C TYR A 146 -4.69 -0.97 -15.92
N ILE A 147 -3.49 -0.80 -16.45
CA ILE A 147 -2.62 -1.92 -16.81
C ILE A 147 -2.23 -2.71 -15.58
N GLY A 148 -1.89 -2.06 -14.46
CA GLY A 148 -1.55 -2.73 -13.21
C GLY A 148 -1.78 -1.89 -11.96
N HIS A 149 -1.95 -2.58 -10.84
CA HIS A 149 -2.21 -2.00 -9.53
C HIS A 149 -1.07 -2.36 -8.59
N PHE A 150 -0.29 -1.37 -8.18
CA PHE A 150 0.93 -1.53 -7.40
C PHE A 150 0.78 -0.89 -6.02
N VAL A 151 1.53 -1.46 -5.09
CA VAL A 151 1.70 -0.93 -3.74
C VAL A 151 3.15 -0.53 -3.59
N LEU A 152 3.40 0.74 -3.28
CA LEU A 152 4.67 1.20 -2.74
C LEU A 152 4.57 1.05 -1.22
N GLY A 153 5.14 -0.04 -0.73
CA GLY A 153 5.04 -0.45 0.67
C GLY A 153 6.21 0.03 1.51
N ILE A 154 5.92 0.45 2.74
CA ILE A 154 6.88 0.97 3.71
C ILE A 154 6.73 0.16 5.00
N ILE A 155 7.79 -0.51 5.43
CA ILE A 155 7.87 -1.24 6.68
C ILE A 155 8.82 -0.49 7.60
N TYR A 156 8.40 -0.20 8.83
CA TYR A 156 9.24 0.46 9.82
C TYR A 156 9.10 -0.20 11.20
N SER A 157 10.10 0.00 12.06
CA SER A 157 10.05 -0.35 13.48
C SER A 157 9.61 0.86 14.27
N ARG A 158 8.75 0.67 15.28
CA ARG A 158 8.49 1.72 16.28
C ARG A 158 9.63 1.73 17.29
N THR A 159 9.89 2.89 17.88
CA THR A 159 10.83 2.97 19.00
C THR A 159 10.22 2.35 20.25
N ASP A 160 11.04 1.60 21.01
CA ASP A 160 10.66 1.07 22.32
C ASP A 160 10.93 2.08 23.45
N LYS A 161 11.55 3.22 23.13
CA LYS A 161 11.86 4.27 24.10
C LYS A 161 10.58 5.02 24.48
N HIS A 162 10.45 5.34 25.76
CA HIS A 162 9.36 6.19 26.24
C HIS A 162 9.51 7.60 25.65
N LEU A 163 8.55 8.03 24.84
CA LEU A 163 8.48 9.36 24.26
C LEU A 163 7.53 10.20 25.11
N ASP A 164 8.03 11.27 25.74
CA ASP A 164 7.15 12.26 26.36
C ASP A 164 6.65 13.24 25.29
N GLU A 165 5.45 12.98 24.78
CA GLU A 165 4.81 13.80 23.74
C GLU A 165 4.48 15.23 24.20
N ARG A 166 4.57 15.52 25.52
CA ARG A 166 4.34 16.86 26.08
C ARG A 166 5.58 17.74 26.03
N LYS A 167 6.75 17.16 25.73
CA LYS A 167 8.00 17.89 25.74
C LYS A 167 8.15 18.73 24.47
N VAL A 168 8.44 20.01 24.68
CA VAL A 168 8.82 20.95 23.63
C VAL A 168 10.33 21.10 23.64
N TYR A 169 10.95 20.99 22.47
CA TYR A 169 12.40 21.06 22.28
C TYR A 169 12.78 22.35 21.55
N ARG A 170 14.04 22.77 21.71
CA ARG A 170 14.61 23.88 20.93
C ARG A 170 15.38 23.35 19.73
N LEU A 171 15.66 24.23 18.77
CA LEU A 171 16.42 23.87 17.56
C LEU A 171 17.81 23.28 17.87
N GLU A 172 18.46 23.77 18.93
CA GLU A 172 19.74 23.24 19.43
C GLU A 172 19.65 21.77 19.87
N ASP A 173 18.48 21.31 20.29
CA ASP A 173 18.24 19.94 20.72
C ASP A 173 17.91 18.98 19.57
N LEU A 174 17.76 19.47 18.33
CA LEU A 174 17.19 18.70 17.20
C LEU A 174 17.85 17.33 17.01
N LYS A 175 19.19 17.27 17.11
CA LYS A 175 19.95 16.02 16.94
C LYS A 175 19.75 15.03 18.10
N ASN A 176 19.36 15.52 19.27
CA ASN A 176 19.15 14.73 20.49
C ASN A 176 17.71 14.20 20.60
N ILE A 177 16.79 14.67 19.76
CA ILE A 177 15.42 14.19 19.75
C ILE A 177 15.40 12.74 19.25
N THR A 178 14.79 11.87 20.06
CA THR A 178 14.63 10.46 19.74
C THR A 178 13.65 10.28 18.58
N SER A 179 14.04 9.52 17.57
CA SER A 179 13.13 9.16 16.48
C SER A 179 12.05 8.19 16.96
N VAL A 180 10.82 8.42 16.50
CA VAL A 180 9.63 7.65 16.90
C VAL A 180 9.51 6.34 16.13
N VAL A 181 10.15 6.30 14.96
CA VAL A 181 10.24 5.14 14.07
C VAL A 181 11.65 5.06 13.49
N LYS A 182 12.04 3.86 13.02
CA LYS A 182 13.36 3.56 12.47
C LYS A 182 13.33 2.30 11.59
N ASP A 183 14.49 1.92 11.04
CA ASP A 183 14.71 0.66 10.32
C ASP A 183 13.78 0.49 9.11
N PHE A 184 13.75 1.47 8.21
CA PHE A 184 12.83 1.44 7.07
C PHE A 184 13.20 0.36 6.05
N VAL A 185 12.19 -0.32 5.52
CA VAL A 185 12.31 -1.21 4.37
C VAL A 185 11.19 -0.88 3.40
N PHE A 186 11.57 -0.61 2.16
CA PHE A 186 10.63 -0.32 1.08
C PHE A 186 10.47 -1.53 0.17
N PHE A 187 9.28 -1.68 -0.41
CA PHE A 187 9.02 -2.70 -1.42
C PHE A 187 8.02 -2.20 -2.47
N VAL A 188 8.08 -2.80 -3.65
CA VAL A 188 7.11 -2.55 -4.74
C VAL A 188 6.56 -3.88 -5.23
N GLN A 189 5.26 -4.06 -5.08
CA GLN A 189 4.58 -5.26 -5.54
C GLN A 189 3.23 -4.95 -6.16
N GLU A 190 2.78 -5.82 -7.07
CA GLU A 190 1.40 -5.81 -7.52
C GLU A 190 0.47 -6.18 -6.36
N LYS A 191 -0.67 -5.50 -6.28
CA LYS A 191 -1.66 -5.64 -5.21
C LYS A 191 -2.02 -7.10 -4.95
N TYR A 192 -2.31 -7.88 -6.00
CA TYR A 192 -2.73 -9.27 -5.85
C TYR A 192 -1.62 -10.16 -5.28
N LYS A 193 -0.34 -9.88 -5.59
CA LYS A 193 0.80 -10.69 -5.13
C LYS A 193 1.04 -10.63 -3.63
N ILE A 194 0.48 -9.63 -2.96
CA ILE A 194 0.63 -9.42 -1.50
C ILE A 194 -0.70 -9.45 -0.76
N ALA A 195 -1.82 -9.66 -1.45
CA ALA A 195 -3.13 -9.76 -0.83
C ALA A 195 -3.28 -11.09 -0.08
N THR A 196 -3.91 -11.04 1.10
CA THR A 196 -4.41 -12.23 1.79
C THR A 196 -5.84 -12.53 1.36
N ASP A 197 -6.39 -13.67 1.78
CA ASP A 197 -7.77 -14.08 1.51
C ASP A 197 -8.77 -13.58 2.58
N ARG A 198 -8.31 -12.70 3.48
CA ARG A 198 -9.11 -12.11 4.56
C ARG A 198 -9.24 -10.60 4.45
N PRO A 199 -10.36 -10.02 4.92
CA PRO A 199 -10.50 -8.56 5.00
C PRO A 199 -9.42 -7.96 5.90
N GLY A 200 -8.85 -6.82 5.48
CA GLY A 200 -7.86 -6.06 6.25
C GLY A 200 -8.46 -5.15 7.32
N SER A 201 -9.78 -4.95 7.29
CA SER A 201 -10.53 -4.19 8.29
C SER A 201 -11.93 -4.76 8.47
N GLY A 202 -12.44 -4.74 9.71
CA GLY A 202 -13.77 -5.26 10.03
C GLY A 202 -14.92 -4.37 9.55
N ASN A 203 -14.71 -3.05 9.50
CA ASN A 203 -15.76 -2.07 9.19
C ASN A 203 -15.72 -1.55 7.75
N THR A 204 -14.53 -1.34 7.17
CA THR A 204 -14.37 -0.62 5.90
C THR A 204 -14.22 -1.53 4.67
N LYS A 205 -14.54 -2.83 4.78
CA LYS A 205 -14.60 -3.80 3.65
C LYS A 205 -13.38 -3.69 2.72
N ASN A 206 -12.20 -3.63 3.32
CA ASN A 206 -10.93 -3.57 2.61
C ASN A 206 -10.30 -4.96 2.46
N ILE A 207 -9.59 -5.17 1.37
CA ILE A 207 -8.69 -6.31 1.15
C ILE A 207 -7.52 -6.19 2.13
N GLY A 208 -7.15 -7.29 2.79
CA GLY A 208 -5.97 -7.33 3.66
C GLY A 208 -4.71 -7.73 2.91
N SER A 209 -3.54 -7.34 3.42
CA SER A 209 -2.26 -7.88 2.98
C SER A 209 -1.87 -9.15 3.75
N VAL A 210 -0.89 -9.88 3.23
CA VAL A 210 -0.08 -10.79 4.03
C VAL A 210 0.69 -10.03 5.13
N VAL A 211 1.09 -10.75 6.18
CA VAL A 211 1.74 -10.15 7.36
C VAL A 211 3.22 -10.51 7.47
N LYS A 212 3.71 -11.52 6.75
CA LYS A 212 5.14 -11.86 6.78
C LYS A 212 5.92 -10.89 5.90
N ILE A 213 7.03 -10.38 6.45
CA ILE A 213 7.90 -9.41 5.76
C ILE A 213 8.44 -9.99 4.45
N ASP A 214 8.91 -11.24 4.46
CA ASP A 214 9.41 -11.91 3.24
C ASP A 214 8.34 -12.00 2.14
N GLU A 215 7.09 -12.31 2.51
CA GLU A 215 5.99 -12.45 1.56
C GLU A 215 5.61 -11.10 0.94
N LEU A 216 5.68 -10.00 1.72
CA LEU A 216 5.49 -8.64 1.22
C LEU A 216 6.59 -8.22 0.24
N ILE A 217 7.85 -8.37 0.65
CA ILE A 217 9.00 -7.94 -0.17
C ILE A 217 9.05 -8.74 -1.48
N ASN A 218 8.87 -10.06 -1.40
CA ASN A 218 9.05 -10.94 -2.54
C ASN A 218 7.76 -11.25 -3.30
N GLY A 219 6.61 -10.68 -2.89
CA GLY A 219 5.33 -10.89 -3.58
C GLY A 219 4.88 -12.35 -3.57
N LYS A 220 5.01 -13.02 -2.42
CA LYS A 220 4.70 -14.45 -2.24
C LYS A 220 3.38 -14.70 -1.52
N GLY A 221 2.42 -13.77 -1.66
CA GLY A 221 1.09 -13.95 -1.12
C GLY A 221 0.33 -15.11 -1.78
N PRO A 222 -0.78 -15.56 -1.19
CA PRO A 222 -1.49 -16.75 -1.63
C PRO A 222 -2.02 -16.66 -3.08
N PHE A 223 -2.38 -15.46 -3.54
CA PHE A 223 -2.82 -15.26 -4.93
C PHE A 223 -1.66 -15.18 -5.94
N ALA A 224 -0.41 -15.00 -5.51
CA ALA A 224 0.73 -14.85 -6.42
C ALA A 224 0.91 -16.06 -7.34
N LYS A 225 0.64 -17.27 -6.85
CA LYS A 225 0.68 -18.52 -7.63
C LYS A 225 -0.60 -18.81 -8.41
N LEU A 226 -1.73 -18.20 -7.99
CA LEU A 226 -3.04 -18.44 -8.58
C LEU A 226 -3.35 -17.50 -9.75
N GLY A 227 -2.70 -16.33 -9.77
CA GLY A 227 -2.88 -15.32 -10.81
C GLY A 227 -3.86 -14.22 -10.41
N GLU A 228 -3.77 -13.10 -11.13
CA GLU A 228 -4.59 -11.91 -10.92
C GLU A 228 -6.08 -12.18 -11.17
N ASP A 229 -6.42 -13.01 -12.16
CA ASP A 229 -7.81 -13.36 -12.47
C ASP A 229 -8.52 -14.05 -11.29
N VAL A 230 -7.81 -14.93 -10.57
CA VAL A 230 -8.35 -15.60 -9.39
C VAL A 230 -8.49 -14.62 -8.22
N PHE A 231 -7.55 -13.70 -8.07
CA PHE A 231 -7.65 -12.61 -7.08
C PHE A 231 -8.86 -11.73 -7.34
N ASP A 232 -9.06 -11.31 -8.59
CA ASP A 232 -10.17 -10.45 -8.98
C ASP A 232 -11.51 -11.15 -8.77
N ASP A 233 -11.67 -12.39 -9.25
CA ASP A 233 -12.90 -13.16 -9.06
C ASP A 233 -13.20 -13.40 -7.56
N TYR A 234 -12.18 -13.80 -6.78
CA TYR A 234 -12.34 -13.99 -5.33
C TYR A 234 -12.85 -12.71 -4.67
N TRP A 235 -12.21 -11.57 -4.87
CA TRP A 235 -12.59 -10.35 -4.15
C TRP A 235 -13.85 -9.68 -4.69
N MET A 236 -14.15 -9.83 -5.98
CA MET A 236 -15.38 -9.31 -6.58
C MET A 236 -16.62 -9.98 -5.98
N PHE A 237 -16.56 -11.30 -5.74
CA PHE A 237 -17.69 -12.08 -5.24
C PHE A 237 -17.63 -12.38 -3.72
N TYR A 238 -16.55 -12.03 -3.03
CA TYR A 238 -16.42 -12.24 -1.59
C TYR A 238 -17.53 -11.50 -0.81
N LEU A 239 -18.30 -12.19 0.02
CA LEU A 239 -19.30 -11.56 0.88
C LEU A 239 -18.87 -11.65 2.34
N THR A 240 -18.89 -10.52 3.05
CA THR A 240 -18.88 -10.55 4.53
C THR A 240 -20.22 -11.08 5.04
N LYS A 241 -20.28 -11.45 6.33
CA LYS A 241 -21.50 -12.01 6.93
C LYS A 241 -22.69 -11.04 6.84
N ASP A 242 -22.46 -9.75 7.05
CA ASP A 242 -23.48 -8.70 6.88
C ASP A 242 -23.91 -8.55 5.41
N MET A 243 -22.98 -8.66 4.46
CA MET A 243 -23.31 -8.57 3.03
C MET A 243 -24.15 -9.75 2.57
N ALA A 244 -23.82 -10.98 3.00
CA ALA A 244 -24.60 -12.17 2.67
C ALA A 244 -26.04 -12.05 3.19
N LYS A 245 -26.21 -11.62 4.45
CA LYS A 245 -27.53 -11.38 5.05
C LYS A 245 -28.33 -10.31 4.31
N ALA A 246 -27.68 -9.23 3.88
CA ALA A 246 -28.34 -8.13 3.17
C ALA A 246 -28.90 -8.54 1.80
N VAL A 247 -28.42 -9.65 1.23
CA VAL A 247 -28.95 -10.25 -0.02
C VAL A 247 -29.67 -11.58 0.25
N GLU A 248 -30.16 -11.76 1.48
CA GLU A 248 -30.97 -12.92 1.91
C GLU A 248 -30.29 -14.29 1.75
N LEU A 249 -28.96 -14.31 1.66
CA LEU A 249 -28.19 -15.55 1.73
C LEU A 249 -28.03 -16.00 3.17
N LYS A 250 -28.23 -17.30 3.41
CA LYS A 250 -28.04 -17.93 4.72
C LYS A 250 -26.62 -17.71 5.27
N ASP A 251 -25.62 -17.90 4.41
CA ASP A 251 -24.20 -17.74 4.72
C ASP A 251 -23.45 -17.23 3.47
N SER A 252 -22.22 -16.73 3.67
CA SER A 252 -21.34 -16.36 2.56
C SER A 252 -20.90 -17.60 1.75
N PRO A 253 -20.80 -17.52 0.41
CA PRO A 253 -20.40 -18.66 -0.42
C PRO A 253 -19.03 -19.25 -0.07
N TYR A 254 -18.12 -18.41 0.41
CA TYR A 254 -16.79 -18.79 0.90
C TYR A 254 -16.21 -17.69 1.80
N ARG A 255 -15.27 -18.06 2.67
CA ARG A 255 -14.64 -17.16 3.65
C ARG A 255 -13.11 -17.12 3.55
N ASN A 256 -12.54 -18.01 2.75
CA ASN A 256 -11.11 -18.18 2.55
C ASN A 256 -10.87 -18.85 1.19
N LEU A 257 -9.61 -18.87 0.74
CA LEU A 257 -9.23 -19.44 -0.55
C LEU A 257 -9.53 -20.93 -0.66
N ARG A 258 -9.42 -21.70 0.43
CA ARG A 258 -9.74 -23.14 0.41
C ARG A 258 -11.22 -23.36 0.11
N GLU A 259 -12.12 -22.65 0.80
CA GLU A 259 -13.56 -22.70 0.55
C GLU A 259 -13.90 -22.20 -0.86
N TYR A 260 -13.23 -21.14 -1.33
CA TYR A 260 -13.42 -20.61 -2.69
C TYR A 260 -13.07 -21.65 -3.78
N MET A 261 -11.94 -22.35 -3.64
CA MET A 261 -11.55 -23.40 -4.58
C MET A 261 -12.57 -24.54 -4.61
N GLN A 262 -13.09 -24.94 -3.44
CA GLN A 262 -14.16 -25.94 -3.36
C GLN A 262 -15.44 -25.43 -4.05
N TYR A 263 -15.82 -24.17 -3.79
CA TYR A 263 -16.98 -23.53 -4.39
C TYR A 263 -16.89 -23.49 -5.93
N LYS A 264 -15.71 -23.14 -6.47
CA LYS A 264 -15.43 -23.14 -7.92
C LYS A 264 -15.18 -24.54 -8.51
N LYS A 265 -15.19 -25.60 -7.68
CA LYS A 265 -14.81 -26.98 -8.06
C LYS A 265 -13.39 -27.08 -8.66
N MET A 266 -12.49 -26.22 -8.20
CA MET A 266 -11.08 -26.21 -8.58
C MET A 266 -10.29 -27.19 -7.69
N ARG A 267 -9.35 -27.95 -8.28
CA ARG A 267 -8.42 -28.81 -7.53
C ARG A 267 -7.26 -27.97 -7.01
N MET A 268 -6.92 -28.11 -5.72
CA MET A 268 -5.64 -27.59 -5.19
C MET A 268 -4.50 -28.38 -5.84
N LYS A 269 -3.56 -27.69 -6.50
CA LYS A 269 -2.28 -28.25 -6.91
C LYS A 269 -1.25 -28.08 -5.81
#